data_AF-A0A7J2VXI3-F1
#
_entry.id   AF-A0A7J2VXI3-F1
#
_cell.length_a   1.000
_cell.length_b   1.000
_cell.length_c   1.000
_cell.angle_alpha   90.00
_cell.angle_beta   90.00
_cell.angle_gamma   90.00
#
_symmetry.space_group_name_H-M   'P 1'
#
loop_
_entity.id
_entity.type
_entity.pdbx_description
1 polymer ?
#
loop_
_entity_poly.entity_id
_entity_poly.type
_entity_poly.pdbx_seq_one_letter_code
_entity_poly.pdbx_strand_id
1 'polypeptide(L)' 'MKCSFCNSEIKPGTGKMFVRTTGEILYFCSRKCERYYFMGRKKEKLKWTKKNQ' A
#
# COMPACT_ATOMS: atom_id res chain seq x y z
N MET A 1 7.80 -6.43 7.01
CA MET A 1 6.59 -5.58 7.07
C MET A 1 6.07 -5.38 5.65
N LYS A 2 4.80 -5.69 5.33
CA LYS A 2 4.29 -5.68 3.94
C LYS A 2 3.46 -4.43 3.65
N CYS A 3 3.57 -3.89 2.43
CA CYS A 3 2.75 -2.79 1.96
C CYS A 3 1.32 -3.26 1.70
N SER A 4 0.33 -2.59 2.30
CA SER A 4 -1.09 -2.93 2.16
C SER A 4 -1.62 -2.77 0.73
N PHE A 5 -0.93 -2.01 -0.12
CA PHE A 5 -1.31 -1.77 -1.51
C PHE A 5 -0.68 -2.75 -2.50
N CYS A 6 0.66 -2.78 -2.56
CA CYS A 6 1.40 -3.54 -3.57
C CYS A 6 1.99 -4.86 -3.05
N ASN A 7 1.79 -5.17 -1.76
CA ASN A 7 2.33 -6.35 -1.07
C ASN A 7 3.85 -6.51 -1.17
N SER A 8 4.57 -5.45 -1.54
CA SER A 8 6.02 -5.45 -1.47
C SER A 8 6.48 -5.41 -0.02
N GLU A 9 7.66 -5.93 0.23
CA GLU A 9 8.32 -5.77 1.51
C GLU A 9 8.73 -4.30 1.72
N ILE A 10 8.50 -3.80 2.92
CA ILE A 10 8.89 -2.47 3.37
C ILE A 10 10.17 -2.64 4.19
N LYS A 11 11.24 -1.99 3.76
CA LYS A 11 12.50 -1.94 4.51
C LYS A 11 12.28 -1.17 5.82
N PRO A 12 12.87 -1.61 6.94
CA PRO A 12 12.75 -0.90 8.22
C PRO A 12 13.27 0.54 8.08
N GLY A 13 12.59 1.49 8.72
CA GLY A 13 12.90 2.92 8.61
C GLY A 13 12.47 3.60 7.31
N THR A 14 11.73 2.89 6.42
CA THR A 14 11.20 3.45 5.17
C THR A 14 9.70 3.23 5.08
N GLY A 15 9.00 4.11 4.36
CA GLY A 15 7.57 4.01 4.11
C GLY A 15 6.74 4.96 4.96
N LYS A 16 5.42 4.77 4.94
CA LYS A 16 4.47 5.57 5.71
C LYS A 16 3.35 4.70 6.27
N MET A 17 2.85 5.12 7.42
CA MET A 17 1.65 4.58 8.04
C MET A 17 0.49 5.58 7.84
N PHE A 18 -0.63 5.10 7.32
CA PHE A 18 -1.85 5.87 7.15
C PHE A 18 -2.98 5.20 7.93
N VAL A 19 -3.58 5.95 8.84
CA VAL A 19 -4.67 5.46 9.69
C VAL A 19 -5.98 6.02 9.14
N ARG A 20 -6.91 5.14 8.80
CA ARG A 20 -8.26 5.53 8.35
C ARG A 20 -9.09 6.00 9.55
N THR A 21 -10.15 6.75 9.27
CA THR A 21 -11.15 7.15 10.28
C THR A 21 -11.82 5.96 10.96
N THR A 22 -11.88 4.80 10.30
CA THR A 22 -12.37 3.53 10.86
C THR A 22 -11.38 2.87 11.83
N GLY A 23 -10.16 3.40 12.00
CA GLY A 23 -9.09 2.80 12.78
C GLY A 23 -8.23 1.80 12.02
N GLU A 24 -8.54 1.50 10.75
CA GLU A 24 -7.72 0.61 9.93
C GLU A 24 -6.35 1.24 9.61
N ILE A 25 -5.30 0.48 9.88
CA ILE A 25 -3.91 0.91 9.63
C ILE A 25 -3.45 0.35 8.27
N LEU A 26 -3.07 1.25 7.38
CA LEU A 26 -2.51 0.95 6.07
C LEU A 26 -1.04 1.33 6.03
N TYR A 27 -0.21 0.40 5.54
CA TYR A 27 1.22 0.63 5.35
C TYR A 27 1.54 0.81 3.88
N PHE A 28 2.25 1.88 3.55
CA PHE A 28 2.68 2.19 2.20
C PHE A 28 4.19 2.15 2.08
N CYS A 29 4.71 1.40 1.10
CA CYS A 29 6.15 1.36 0.82
C CYS A 29 6.66 2.64 0.14
N SER A 30 5.80 3.34 -0.61
CA SER A 30 6.18 4.49 -1.43
C SER A 30 5.01 5.42 -1.72
N ARG A 31 5.31 6.66 -2.10
CA ARG A 31 4.32 7.67 -2.53
C ARG A 31 3.48 7.23 -3.73
N LYS A 32 4.00 6.31 -4.56
CA LYS A 32 3.25 5.69 -5.66
C LYS A 32 2.03 4.93 -5.13
N CYS A 33 2.21 4.11 -4.09
CA CYS A 33 1.14 3.32 -3.51
C CYS A 33 0.08 4.19 -2.83
N GLU A 34 0.54 5.21 -2.11
CA GLU A 34 -0.32 6.23 -1.47
C GLU A 34 -1.22 6.92 -2.50
N ARG A 35 -0.64 7.48 -3.57
CA ARG A 35 -1.41 8.15 -4.63
C ARG A 35 -2.42 7.22 -5.30
N TYR A 36 -2.00 6.01 -5.64
CA TYR A 36 -2.91 5.05 -6.30
C TYR A 36 -4.07 4.65 -5.39
N TYR A 37 -3.83 4.51 -4.09
CA TYR A 37 -4.88 4.27 -3.09
C TYR A 37 -5.88 5.43 -3.05
N PHE A 38 -5.40 6.69 -2.95
CA PHE A 38 -6.27 7.87 -2.96
C PHE A 38 -6.98 8.11 -4.29
N MET A 39 -6.41 7.67 -5.41
CA MET A 39 -7.07 7.67 -6.72
C MET A 39 -8.14 6.57 -6.86
N GLY A 40 -8.38 5.76 -5.82
CA GLY A 40 -9.37 4.67 -5.86
C GLY A 40 -8.98 3.52 -6.80
N ARG A 41 -7.69 3.40 -7.17
CA ARG A 41 -7.23 2.32 -8.04
C ARG A 41 -7.19 1.02 -7.24
N LYS A 42 -7.94 0.01 -7.69
CA LYS A 42 -7.87 -1.33 -7.11
C LYS A 42 -6.55 -2.00 -7.49
N LYS A 43 -5.84 -2.54 -6.50
CA LYS A 43 -4.60 -3.31 -6.69
C LYS A 43 -4.75 -4.46 -7.69
N GLU A 44 -5.91 -5.11 -7.73
CA GLU A 44 -6.21 -6.24 -8.63
C GLU A 44 -6.07 -5.87 -10.12
N LYS A 45 -6.34 -4.61 -10.47
CA LYS A 45 -6.29 -4.10 -11.85
C LYS A 45 -4.87 -3.71 -12.28
N LEU A 46 -3.91 -3.66 -11.35
CA LEU A 46 -2.55 -3.23 -11.63
C LEU A 46 -1.63 -4.45 -11.82
N LYS A 47 -1.02 -4.55 -13.00
CA LYS A 47 -0.13 -5.67 -13.33
C LYS A 47 1.15 -5.71 -12.48
N TRP A 48 1.59 -4.56 -11.95
CA TRP A 48 2.86 -4.43 -11.21
C TRP A 48 2.73 -4.68 -9.70
N THR A 49 1.53 -4.64 -9.15
CA THR A 49 1.32 -4.97 -7.73
C THR A 49 1.41 -6.48 -7.57
N LYS A 50 2.13 -6.95 -6.55
CA LYS A 50 2.18 -8.38 -6.26
C LYS A 50 0.76 -8.80 -5.86
N LYS A 51 0.09 -9.52 -6.76
CA LYS A 51 -1.17 -10.19 -6.46
C LYS A 51 -0.89 -11.13 -5.29
N ASN A 52 -1.76 -11.10 -4.29
CA ASN A 52 -1.68 -12.10 -3.23
C ASN A 52 -1.76 -13.48 -3.88
N GLN A 53 -0.85 -14.36 -3.46
CA GLN A 53 -1.01 -15.81 -3.55
C GLN A 53 -2.19 -16.23 -2.66
#